data_AF-A0A5R8QF97-F1
#
_entry.id   AF-A0A5R8QF97-F1
#
_cell.length_a   1.000
_cell.length_b   1.000
_cell.length_c   1.000
_cell.angle_alpha   90.00
_cell.angle_beta   90.00
_cell.angle_gamma   90.00
#
_symmetry.space_group_name_H-M   'P 1'
#
loop_
_entity.id
_entity.type
_entity.pdbx_description
1 polymer ?
#
loop_
_entity_poly.entity_id
_entity_poly.type
_entity_poly.pdbx_seq_one_letter_code
_entity_poly.pdbx_strand_id
1 'polypeptide(L)'
;MVVGTWKILDNPDCKLPQKLASAYTDLLGSMLGAGYTPMLYAATQLVAGTNHLIISKQTVVTKDPVEHLVYVIIYEDLDGKFSLTQINTIV
;
A
#
# COMPACT_ATOMS: atom_id res chain seq x y z
N MET A 1 -5.24 16.60 -14.72
CA MET A 1 -5.36 15.69 -13.56
C MET A 1 -6.49 16.22 -12.69
N VAL A 2 -7.41 15.36 -12.26
CA VAL A 2 -8.53 15.75 -11.39
C VAL A 2 -8.10 15.50 -9.95
N VAL A 3 -8.20 16.51 -9.10
CA VAL A 3 -7.85 16.43 -7.68
C VAL A 3 -8.93 15.62 -6.95
N GLY A 4 -8.53 14.78 -6.00
CA GLY A 4 -9.46 14.00 -5.16
C GLY A 4 -10.00 12.72 -5.80
N THR A 5 -9.78 12.47 -7.09
CA THR A 5 -10.15 11.21 -7.75
C THR A 5 -8.98 10.24 -7.82
N TRP A 6 -9.25 8.94 -7.70
CA TRP A 6 -8.27 7.91 -7.98
C TRP A 6 -7.95 7.83 -9.47
N LYS A 7 -6.65 7.85 -9.79
CA LYS A 7 -6.11 7.51 -11.10
C LYS A 7 -5.51 6.11 -11.03
N ILE A 8 -6.14 5.16 -11.70
CA ILE A 8 -5.56 3.83 -11.92
C ILE A 8 -4.32 3.99 -12.80
N LEU A 9 -3.24 3.29 -12.47
CA LEU A 9 -2.02 3.35 -13.26
C LEU A 9 -2.22 2.64 -14.60
N ASP A 10 -1.71 3.25 -15.67
CA ASP A 10 -1.85 2.72 -17.02
C ASP A 10 -1.07 1.40 -17.20
N ASN A 11 0.01 1.22 -16.43
CA ASN A 11 0.81 0.01 -16.39
C ASN A 11 1.15 -0.34 -14.93
N PRO A 12 0.22 -0.97 -14.20
CA PRO A 12 0.44 -1.32 -12.80
C PRO A 12 1.53 -2.41 -12.73
N ASP A 13 2.51 -2.22 -11.85
CA ASP A 13 3.66 -3.10 -11.69
C ASP A 13 3.64 -3.71 -10.29
N CYS A 14 4.16 -4.93 -10.15
CA CYS A 14 4.42 -5.56 -8.86
C CYS A 14 5.54 -4.84 -8.10
N LYS A 15 6.34 -4.01 -8.79
CA LYS A 15 7.43 -3.23 -8.19
C LYS A 15 6.95 -1.86 -7.74
N LEU A 16 7.16 -1.57 -6.46
CA LEU A 16 6.93 -0.23 -5.92
C LEU A 16 8.11 0.69 -6.30
N PRO A 17 7.86 2.00 -6.53
CA PRO A 17 8.92 3.00 -6.58
C PRO A 17 9.82 2.92 -5.34
N GLN A 18 11.12 3.10 -5.47
CA GLN A 18 12.09 2.79 -4.41
C GLN A 18 11.79 3.47 -3.06
N LYS A 19 11.40 4.75 -3.08
CA LYS A 19 11.00 5.47 -1.85
C LYS A 19 9.77 4.85 -1.19
N LEU A 20 8.76 4.53 -1.99
CA LEU A 20 7.53 3.89 -1.52
C LEU A 20 7.81 2.47 -1.02
N ALA A 21 8.73 1.73 -1.64
CA ALA A 21 9.13 0.39 -1.22
C ALA A 21 9.78 0.38 0.17
N SER A 22 10.69 1.34 0.43
CA SER A 22 11.30 1.52 1.74
C SER A 22 10.25 1.89 2.78
N ALA A 23 9.41 2.89 2.49
CA ALA A 23 8.33 3.30 3.38
C ALA A 23 7.34 2.16 3.68
N TYR A 24 6.96 1.38 2.66
CA TYR A 24 6.09 0.22 2.82
C TYR A 24 6.70 -0.80 3.79
N THR A 25 8.00 -1.09 3.64
CA THR A 25 8.71 -2.04 4.51
C THR A 25 8.78 -1.53 5.95
N ASP A 26 9.07 -0.25 6.15
CA ASP A 26 9.15 0.34 7.48
C ASP A 26 7.78 0.37 8.18
N LEU A 27 6.73 0.75 7.45
CA LEU A 27 5.37 0.90 7.97
C LEU A 27 4.69 -0.44 8.25
N LEU A 28 4.87 -1.45 7.39
CA LEU A 28 4.18 -2.74 7.51
C LEU A 28 5.05 -3.83 8.11
N GLY A 29 6.37 -3.76 7.97
CA GLY A 29 7.29 -4.73 8.58
C GLY A 29 7.34 -4.65 10.10
N SER A 30 6.90 -3.53 10.69
CA SER A 30 6.76 -3.36 12.13
C SER A 30 5.44 -3.90 12.71
N MET A 31 4.51 -4.36 11.85
CA MET A 31 3.24 -4.94 12.31
C MET A 31 3.41 -6.36 12.82
N LEU A 32 3.08 -6.58 14.08
CA LEU A 32 3.07 -7.92 14.68
C LEU A 32 1.78 -8.68 14.30
N GLY A 33 1.91 -9.98 14.05
CA GLY A 33 0.78 -10.89 13.81
C GLY A 33 0.34 -11.03 12.35
N ALA A 34 0.86 -10.21 11.43
CA ALA A 34 0.63 -10.37 10.00
C ALA A 34 1.83 -9.90 9.17
N GLY A 35 2.22 -10.71 8.18
CA GLY A 35 3.17 -10.31 7.15
C GLY A 35 2.45 -9.72 5.93
N TYR A 36 3.06 -8.76 5.26
CA TYR A 36 2.50 -8.13 4.06
C TYR A 36 3.49 -8.17 2.90
N THR A 37 3.07 -8.68 1.75
CA THR A 37 3.88 -8.70 0.52
C THR A 37 3.18 -7.85 -0.55
N PRO A 38 3.81 -6.79 -1.08
CA PRO A 38 3.21 -5.99 -2.14
C PRO A 38 3.09 -6.84 -3.41
N MET A 39 1.92 -6.78 -4.04
CA MET A 39 1.63 -7.53 -5.28
C MET A 39 1.39 -6.62 -6.46
N LEU A 40 0.82 -5.42 -6.26
CA LEU A 40 0.50 -4.52 -7.36
C LEU A 40 0.44 -3.07 -6.88
N TYR A 41 1.18 -2.18 -7.53
CA TYR A 41 0.96 -0.75 -7.41
C TYR A 41 -0.16 -0.35 -8.38
N ALA A 42 -1.35 -0.06 -7.85
CA ALA A 42 -2.58 -0.05 -8.63
C ALA A 42 -3.07 1.35 -8.99
N ALA A 43 -2.97 2.32 -8.07
CA ALA A 43 -3.49 3.66 -8.30
C ALA A 43 -2.80 4.74 -7.46
N THR A 44 -2.95 5.99 -7.90
CA THR A 44 -2.63 7.17 -7.10
C THR A 44 -3.83 8.10 -6.99
N GLN A 45 -3.89 8.89 -5.93
CA GLN A 45 -4.87 9.96 -5.79
C GLN A 45 -4.16 11.22 -5.31
N LEU A 46 -4.31 12.30 -6.09
CA LEU A 46 -3.75 13.61 -5.77
C LEU A 46 -4.66 14.32 -4.75
N VAL A 47 -4.10 14.67 -3.61
CA VAL A 47 -4.75 15.41 -2.51
C VAL A 47 -3.83 16.57 -2.08
N ALA A 48 -3.75 16.93 -0.80
CA ALA A 48 -2.70 17.81 -0.26
C ALA A 48 -1.34 17.07 -0.12
N GLY A 49 -1.00 16.27 -1.11
CA GLY A 49 0.00 15.20 -1.10
C GLY A 49 -0.44 14.11 -2.08
N THR A 50 0.04 12.87 -1.91
CA THR A 50 -0.32 11.75 -2.78
C THR A 50 -0.70 10.53 -1.96
N ASN A 51 -1.89 9.98 -2.20
CA ASN A 51 -2.23 8.63 -1.75
C ASN A 51 -1.76 7.61 -2.79
N HIS A 52 -1.09 6.57 -2.32
CA HIS A 52 -0.65 5.41 -3.11
C HIS A 52 -1.48 4.21 -2.72
N LEU A 53 -2.13 3.56 -3.70
CA LEU A 53 -2.89 2.33 -3.49
C LEU A 53 -2.05 1.14 -3.96
N ILE A 54 -1.76 0.25 -3.01
CA ILE A 54 -1.01 -0.99 -3.22
C ILE A 54 -1.93 -2.16 -2.89
N ILE A 55 -2.05 -3.11 -3.82
CA ILE A 55 -2.66 -4.41 -3.51
C ILE A 55 -1.56 -5.30 -2.94
N SER A 56 -1.83 -5.92 -1.80
CA SER A 56 -0.86 -6.73 -1.08
C SER A 56 -1.48 -8.04 -0.63
N LYS A 57 -0.64 -9.08 -0.55
CA LYS A 57 -0.96 -10.31 0.17
C LYS A 57 -0.69 -10.08 1.65
N GLN A 58 -1.68 -10.32 2.50
CA GLN A 58 -1.51 -10.40 3.93
C GLN A 58 -1.45 -11.88 4.34
N THR A 59 -0.46 -12.27 5.14
CA THR A 59 -0.35 -13.62 5.71
C THR A 59 -0.43 -13.49 7.23
N VAL A 60 -1.54 -13.95 7.81
CA VAL A 60 -1.74 -13.91 9.27
C VAL A 60 -0.92 -15.02 9.93
N VAL A 61 -0.18 -14.66 10.97
CA VAL A 61 0.72 -15.57 11.67
C VAL A 61 -0.07 -16.35 12.73
N THR A 62 -0.74 -17.41 12.30
CA THR A 62 -1.50 -18.36 13.13
C THR A 62 -0.94 -19.79 12.99
N LYS A 63 -1.40 -20.73 13.84
CA LYS A 63 -1.02 -22.16 13.75
C LYS A 63 -1.25 -22.73 12.35
N ASP A 64 -2.37 -22.34 11.74
CA ASP A 64 -2.70 -22.57 10.34
C ASP A 64 -2.75 -21.20 9.65
N PRO A 65 -1.72 -20.78 8.89
CA PRO A 65 -1.65 -19.47 8.28
C PRO A 65 -2.82 -19.22 7.32
N VAL A 66 -3.46 -18.06 7.44
CA VAL A 66 -4.51 -17.62 6.52
C VAL A 66 -3.98 -16.48 5.68
N GLU A 67 -4.19 -16.56 4.37
CA GLU A 67 -3.82 -15.53 3.42
C GLU A 67 -5.06 -14.72 3.00
N HIS A 68 -4.91 -13.39 3.02
CA HIS A 68 -5.92 -12.45 2.55
C HIS A 68 -5.34 -11.56 1.47
N LEU A 69 -6.20 -11.14 0.53
CA LEU A 69 -5.87 -10.05 -0.38
C LEU A 69 -6.34 -8.74 0.27
N VAL A 70 -5.44 -7.79 0.45
CA VAL A 70 -5.74 -6.49 1.04
C VAL A 70 -5.37 -5.38 0.08
N TYR A 71 -6.05 -4.23 0.19
CA TYR A 71 -5.50 -2.98 -0.32
C TYR A 71 -4.90 -2.17 0.83
N VAL A 72 -3.77 -1.56 0.55
CA VAL A 72 -3.01 -0.70 1.45
C VAL A 72 -2.97 0.69 0.83
N ILE A 73 -3.32 1.70 1.62
CA ILE A 73 -3.16 3.10 1.24
C ILE A 73 -2.04 3.70 2.09
N ILE A 74 -0.99 4.16 1.41
CA ILE A 74 0.10 4.92 2.01
C ILE A 74 0.00 6.35 1.47
N TYR A 75 0.01 7.32 2.39
CA TYR A 75 -0.01 8.74 2.07
C TYR A 75 1.42 9.31 2.09
N GLU A 76 1.81 10.01 1.03
CA GLU A 76 3.01 10.84 0.91
C GLU A 76 2.63 12.32 1.06
N ASP A 77 3.20 13.01 2.06
CA ASP A 77 3.01 14.44 2.23
C ASP A 77 3.86 15.28 1.25
N LEU A 78 3.67 16.60 1.26
CA LEU A 78 4.41 17.51 0.37
C LEU A 78 5.92 17.56 0.65
N ASP A 79 6.38 17.09 1.81
CA ASP A 79 7.79 16.98 2.20
C ASP A 79 8.39 15.60 1.86
N GLY A 80 7.59 14.68 1.30
CA GLY A 80 8.01 13.33 0.94
C GLY A 80 8.04 12.34 2.11
N LYS A 81 7.34 12.63 3.21
CA LYS A 81 7.17 11.68 4.33
C LYS A 81 5.97 10.79 4.09
N PHE A 82 6.13 9.52 4.45
CA PHE A 82 5.11 8.50 4.24
C PHE A 82 4.41 8.12 5.55
N SER A 83 3.11 7.87 5.46
CA SER A 83 2.30 7.36 6.57
C SER A 83 1.28 6.34 6.08
N LEU A 84 1.08 5.29 6.86
CA LEU A 84 0.03 4.31 6.58
C LEU A 84 -1.32 4.93 6.93
N THR A 85 -2.24 4.95 5.97
CA THR A 85 -3.58 5.50 6.16
C THR A 85 -4.61 4.40 6.37
N GLN A 86 -4.54 3.34 5.56
CA GLN A 86 -5.60 2.34 5.54
C GLN A 86 -5.09 0.98 5.09
N ILE A 87 -5.63 -0.07 5.70
CA ILE A 87 -5.49 -1.47 5.27
C ILE A 87 -6.87 -2.10 5.37
N ASN A 88 -7.35 -2.68 4.27
CA ASN A 88 -8.63 -3.38 4.26
C ASN A 88 -8.55 -4.62 3.39
N THR A 89 -9.20 -5.68 3.87
CA THR A 89 -9.42 -6.92 3.14
C THR A 89 -10.34 -6.70 1.95
N ILE A 90 -9.96 -7.26 0.80
CA ILE A 90 -10.76 -7.28 -0.43
C ILE A 90 -11.67 -8.49 -0.45
N VAL A 91 -11.13 -9.66 -0.05
CA VAL A 91 -11.79 -10.97 0.02
C VAL A 91 -11.27 -11.81 1.18
#